data_AF-A0A838HXF1-F1
#
_entry.id   AF-A0A838HXF1-F1
#
_cell.length_a   1.000
_cell.length_b   1.000
_cell.length_c   1.000
_cell.angle_alpha   90.00
_cell.angle_beta   90.00
_cell.angle_gamma   90.00
#
_symmetry.space_group_name_H-M   'P 1'
#
loop_
_entity.id
_entity.type
_entity.pdbx_description
1 polymer ?
#
loop_
_entity_poly.entity_id
_entity_poly.type
_entity_poly.pdbx_seq_one_letter_code
_entity_poly.pdbx_strand_id
1 'polypeptide(L)'
;APAAGGVATKERAGGVGALTPEERQARVAAALAAKGNGGAAKSAETKMAGQGHTHRLLAMVPPSGIQQIRGRQEDKVYTWPHLLSAEFVCLLALTALTVVLSTLPAFPLRELANPNQTPNPSKAPWYFLGLQELLRYFHPMIAGVTIPGIVGLLGLMTIPYLDKNPSVKPENRRLAITIMTFFLLGSAVLTICGSFFRGPGFNWIWPWVDGLFFEL
;
A
#
# COMPACT_ATOMS: atom_id res chain seq x y z
N ALA A 1 37.68 -66.67 47.07
CA ALA A 1 37.24 -65.27 46.98
C ALA A 1 37.70 -64.67 45.66
N PRO A 2 36.84 -64.68 44.64
CA PRO A 2 37.03 -64.01 43.35
C PRO A 2 35.99 -62.87 43.11
N ALA A 3 36.13 -62.21 41.95
CA ALA A 3 35.12 -61.53 41.11
C ALA A 3 34.77 -60.03 41.31
N ALA A 4 35.34 -59.22 40.41
CA ALA A 4 34.69 -58.37 39.38
C ALA A 4 33.38 -57.59 39.67
N GLY A 5 33.44 -56.29 39.32
CA GLY A 5 32.34 -55.41 38.89
C GLY A 5 32.95 -54.06 38.47
N GLY A 6 32.97 -53.67 37.19
CA GLY A 6 31.82 -53.08 36.48
C GLY A 6 31.36 -51.83 37.22
N VAL A 7 31.38 -50.61 36.65
CA VAL A 7 30.24 -50.12 35.87
C VAL A 7 30.53 -48.70 35.31
N ALA A 8 30.16 -48.57 34.04
CA ALA A 8 29.65 -47.41 33.30
C ALA A 8 30.50 -46.16 33.05
N THR A 9 31.08 -46.14 31.85
CA THR A 9 30.85 -45.09 30.86
C THR A 9 29.37 -44.68 30.86
N LYS A 10 29.08 -43.41 31.15
CA LYS A 10 27.78 -42.80 30.85
C LYS A 10 28.02 -41.50 30.11
N GLU A 11 27.92 -41.61 28.78
CA GLU A 11 27.50 -40.53 27.90
C GLU A 11 26.25 -39.86 28.50
N ARG A 12 26.30 -38.53 28.65
CA ARG A 12 25.13 -37.72 28.33
C ARG A 12 25.52 -36.32 27.89
N ALA A 13 25.09 -36.04 26.67
CA ALA A 13 24.98 -34.77 26.01
C ALA A 13 24.37 -33.64 26.86
N GLY A 14 24.73 -32.41 26.49
CA GLY A 14 23.84 -31.25 26.57
C GLY A 14 24.13 -30.29 27.72
N GLY A 15 24.99 -29.31 27.48
CA GLY A 15 25.14 -28.15 28.34
C GLY A 15 26.04 -27.11 27.69
N VAL A 16 25.48 -25.94 27.42
CA VAL A 16 26.16 -24.76 26.87
C VAL A 16 27.23 -24.30 27.87
N GLY A 17 28.42 -24.91 27.78
CA GLY A 17 29.61 -24.49 28.50
C GLY A 17 30.20 -23.28 27.80
N ALA A 18 30.35 -22.17 28.51
CA ALA A 18 31.00 -20.98 28.00
C ALA A 18 32.38 -21.35 27.46
N LEU A 19 32.58 -21.16 26.15
CA LEU A 19 33.88 -21.35 25.49
C LEU A 19 34.96 -20.63 26.27
N THR A 20 36.06 -21.30 26.57
CA THR A 20 37.19 -20.67 27.26
C THR A 20 37.72 -19.48 26.44
N PRO A 21 38.36 -18.47 27.07
CA PRO A 21 38.84 -17.28 26.36
C PRO A 21 39.79 -17.63 25.20
N GLU A 22 40.60 -18.67 25.37
CA GLU A 22 41.57 -19.13 24.38
C GLU A 22 40.89 -19.78 23.16
N GLU A 23 39.85 -20.60 23.37
CA GLU A 23 39.07 -21.18 22.27
C GLU A 23 38.31 -20.12 21.48
N ARG A 24 37.84 -19.05 22.15
CA ARG A 24 37.23 -17.89 21.47
C ARG A 24 38.26 -17.13 20.65
N GLN A 25 39.45 -16.88 21.19
CA GLN A 25 40.54 -16.22 20.47
C GLN A 25 41.01 -17.03 19.27
N ALA A 26 41.12 -18.35 19.41
CA ALA A 26 41.49 -19.25 18.31
C ALA A 26 40.44 -19.24 17.18
N ARG A 27 39.14 -19.24 17.51
CA ARG A 27 38.07 -19.14 16.51
C ARG A 27 38.02 -17.78 15.83
N VAL A 28 38.27 -16.70 16.57
CA VAL A 28 38.35 -15.34 15.99
C VAL A 28 39.58 -15.21 15.10
N ALA A 29 40.73 -15.74 15.50
CA ALA A 29 41.94 -15.76 14.67
C ALA A 29 41.74 -16.60 13.40
N ALA A 30 41.11 -17.77 13.50
CA ALA A 30 40.78 -18.60 12.35
C ALA A 30 39.77 -17.92 11.40
N ALA A 31 38.76 -17.22 11.94
CA ALA A 31 37.80 -16.46 11.14
C ALA A 31 38.44 -15.25 10.43
N LEU A 32 39.40 -14.58 11.09
CA LEU A 32 40.18 -13.48 10.50
C LEU A 32 41.12 -13.99 9.40
N ALA A 33 41.78 -15.14 9.60
CA ALA A 33 42.61 -15.78 8.59
C ALA A 33 41.79 -16.22 7.36
N ALA A 34 40.59 -16.77 7.57
CA ALA A 34 39.67 -17.14 6.49
C ALA A 34 39.17 -15.92 5.70
N LYS A 35 39.04 -14.76 6.36
CA LYS A 35 38.66 -13.49 5.71
C LYS A 35 39.79 -12.86 4.89
N GLY A 36 41.03 -13.30 5.08
CA GLY A 36 42.21 -12.82 4.36
C GLY A 36 42.28 -13.23 2.88
N ASN A 37 41.49 -14.21 2.44
CA ASN A 37 41.56 -14.76 1.07
C ASN A 37 40.31 -14.50 0.19
N GLY A 38 39.44 -13.57 0.57
CA GLY A 38 38.19 -13.28 -0.14
C GLY A 38 38.07 -11.84 -0.61
N GLY A 39 38.47 -11.57 -1.86
CA GLY A 39 37.89 -10.54 -2.72
C GLY A 39 38.17 -9.08 -2.36
N ALA A 40 38.96 -8.42 -3.22
CA ALA A 40 39.12 -6.97 -3.26
C ALA A 40 37.77 -6.27 -3.53
N ALA A 41 37.08 -5.87 -2.46
CA ALA A 41 36.03 -4.87 -2.53
C ALA A 41 36.66 -3.49 -2.32
N LYS A 42 36.56 -2.62 -3.34
CA LYS A 42 37.05 -1.25 -3.35
C LYS A 42 36.55 -0.49 -2.11
N SER A 43 37.44 -0.25 -1.15
CA SER A 43 37.22 0.71 -0.08
C SER A 43 37.44 2.10 -0.66
N ALA A 44 36.38 2.93 -0.65
CA ALA A 44 36.46 4.32 -1.03
C ALA A 44 37.46 5.04 -0.09
N GLU A 45 38.46 5.64 -0.70
CA GLU A 45 39.55 6.36 -0.06
C GLU A 45 39.03 7.68 0.51
N THR A 46 38.59 7.66 1.78
CA THR A 46 38.32 8.91 2.51
C THR A 46 39.66 9.47 2.98
N LYS A 47 40.25 10.39 2.18
CA LYS A 47 41.41 11.18 2.60
C LYS A 47 41.06 11.99 3.86
N MET A 48 41.58 11.57 5.01
CA MET A 48 41.66 12.40 6.21
C MET A 48 42.85 13.35 6.03
N ALA A 49 42.53 14.63 5.82
CA ALA A 49 43.51 15.69 5.81
C ALA A 49 44.08 15.87 7.22
N GLY A 50 45.40 15.73 7.31
CA GLY A 50 46.34 16.19 8.34
C GLY A 50 45.81 16.54 9.72
N GLN A 51 46.24 15.76 10.71
CA GLN A 51 46.63 16.31 12.02
C GLN A 51 47.57 15.31 12.73
N GLY A 52 48.84 15.72 12.86
CA GLY A 52 49.90 14.96 13.51
C GLY A 52 49.88 15.09 15.04
N HIS A 53 48.84 14.56 15.68
CA HIS A 53 48.82 14.38 17.13
C HIS A 53 48.48 12.95 17.52
N THR A 54 49.38 12.33 18.27
CA THR A 54 49.33 10.95 18.76
C THR A 54 48.31 10.84 19.89
N HIS A 55 47.03 10.68 19.55
CA HIS A 55 46.00 10.33 20.54
C HIS A 55 46.14 8.85 20.93
N ARG A 56 46.34 8.58 22.22
CA ARG A 56 46.48 7.24 22.81
C ARG A 56 45.17 6.47 22.63
N LEU A 57 45.21 5.41 21.81
CA LEU A 57 44.09 4.59 21.32
C LEU A 57 43.44 3.72 22.41
N LEU A 58 42.93 4.31 23.49
CA LEU A 58 42.04 3.62 24.42
C LEU A 58 40.60 3.98 24.07
N ALA A 59 40.03 3.16 23.17
CA ALA A 59 38.64 3.16 22.73
C ALA A 59 38.19 4.29 21.80
N MET A 60 38.79 4.38 20.61
CA MET A 60 38.09 4.97 19.47
C MET A 60 37.10 3.92 18.92
N VAL A 61 35.86 3.95 19.40
CA VAL A 61 34.77 3.22 18.76
C VAL A 61 34.49 3.94 17.44
N PRO A 62 34.60 3.25 16.28
CA PRO A 62 34.32 3.88 15.00
C PRO A 62 32.86 4.41 15.03
N PRO A 63 32.62 5.70 14.76
CA PRO A 63 31.28 6.30 14.82
C PRO A 63 30.34 5.81 13.72
N SER A 64 30.76 4.82 12.94
CA SER A 64 29.98 4.13 11.92
C SER A 64 28.84 3.33 12.56
N GLY A 65 27.79 4.04 12.98
CA GLY A 65 26.57 3.43 13.48
C GLY A 65 25.54 4.37 14.14
N ILE A 66 25.92 5.58 14.57
CA ILE A 66 25.04 6.40 15.44
C ILE A 66 24.32 7.55 14.71
N GLN A 67 24.81 8.00 13.56
CA GLN A 67 24.06 8.93 12.73
C GLN A 67 23.34 8.15 11.65
N GLN A 68 22.20 7.56 11.99
CA GLN A 68 21.19 7.37 10.95
C GLN A 68 20.96 8.75 10.34
N ILE A 69 21.22 8.88 9.04
CA ILE A 69 20.91 10.07 8.25
C ILE A 69 19.41 10.24 8.39
N ARG A 70 19.00 11.06 9.37
CA ARG A 70 17.62 11.36 9.64
C ARG A 70 17.09 11.92 8.32
N GLY A 71 16.13 11.21 7.72
CA GLY A 71 15.50 11.63 6.49
C GLY A 71 15.21 13.12 6.60
N ARG A 72 15.61 13.87 5.56
CA ARG A 72 15.48 15.33 5.42
C ARG A 72 14.39 15.84 6.36
N GLN A 73 14.76 16.62 7.38
CA GLN A 73 13.75 17.20 8.27
C GLN A 73 12.83 18.06 7.40
N GLU A 74 11.64 17.52 7.12
CA GLU A 74 10.59 18.26 6.45
C GLU A 74 10.17 19.41 7.36
N ASP A 75 9.87 20.54 6.74
CA ASP A 75 9.44 21.74 7.46
C ASP A 75 8.05 21.46 8.06
N LYS A 76 8.04 21.10 9.34
CA LYS A 76 6.83 20.70 10.07
C LYS A 76 6.28 21.91 10.78
N VAL A 77 5.07 22.30 10.40
CA VAL A 77 4.33 23.38 11.03
C VAL A 77 3.32 22.79 12.01
N TYR A 78 3.01 23.54 13.08
CA TYR A 78 1.96 23.16 14.01
C TYR A 78 0.60 23.05 13.31
N THR A 79 -0.12 21.96 13.59
CA THR A 79 -1.46 21.65 13.07
C THR A 79 -2.44 22.80 13.32
N TRP A 80 -2.36 23.40 14.50
CA TRP A 80 -3.08 24.62 14.85
C TRP A 80 -2.13 25.82 14.73
N PRO A 81 -2.52 26.94 14.10
CA PRO A 81 -3.79 27.20 13.40
C PRO A 81 -3.74 26.84 11.90
N HIS A 82 -2.58 26.49 11.35
CA HIS A 82 -2.34 26.49 9.90
C HIS A 82 -3.18 25.44 9.15
N LEU A 83 -3.14 24.18 9.57
CA LEU A 83 -3.87 23.11 8.89
C LEU A 83 -5.37 23.17 9.21
N LEU A 84 -5.71 23.40 10.48
CA LEU A 84 -7.10 23.42 10.93
C LEU A 84 -7.93 24.56 10.31
N SER A 85 -7.32 25.74 10.09
CA SER A 85 -8.01 26.86 9.43
C SER A 85 -8.29 26.57 7.95
N ALA A 86 -7.31 26.00 7.22
CA ALA A 86 -7.49 25.62 5.83
C ALA A 86 -8.56 24.52 5.66
N GLU A 87 -8.56 23.51 6.52
CA GLU A 87 -9.57 22.44 6.52
C GLU A 87 -10.97 22.98 6.85
N PHE A 88 -11.08 23.88 7.84
CA PHE A 88 -12.36 24.49 8.21
C PHE A 88 -12.94 25.33 7.07
N VAL A 89 -12.11 26.11 6.36
CA VAL A 89 -12.54 26.86 5.17
C VAL A 89 -13.00 25.91 4.05
N CYS A 90 -12.27 24.81 3.81
CA CYS A 90 -12.64 23.81 2.82
C CYS A 90 -13.98 23.13 3.18
N LEU A 91 -14.20 22.82 4.46
CA LEU A 91 -15.44 22.24 4.97
C LEU A 91 -16.63 23.19 4.75
N LEU A 92 -16.47 24.48 5.09
CA LEU A 92 -17.51 25.47 4.85
C LEU A 92 -17.81 25.64 3.35
N ALA A 93 -16.78 25.65 2.51
CA ALA A 93 -16.92 25.74 1.06
C ALA A 93 -17.66 24.53 0.47
N LEU A 94 -17.29 23.30 0.86
CA LEU A 94 -17.96 22.08 0.42
C LEU A 94 -19.41 21.99 0.93
N THR A 95 -19.67 22.45 2.15
CA THR A 95 -21.02 22.51 2.72
C THR A 95 -21.88 23.51 1.93
N ALA A 96 -21.37 24.71 1.68
CA ALA A 96 -22.05 25.71 0.87
C ALA A 96 -22.31 25.20 -0.55
N LEU A 97 -21.31 24.58 -1.20
CA LEU A 97 -21.45 23.96 -2.52
C LEU A 97 -22.56 22.92 -2.54
N THR A 98 -22.61 22.03 -1.54
CA THR A 98 -23.62 20.98 -1.44
C THR A 98 -25.02 21.56 -1.24
N VAL A 99 -25.16 22.59 -0.40
CA VAL A 99 -26.45 23.29 -0.19
C VAL A 99 -26.93 24.00 -1.46
N VAL A 100 -26.02 24.64 -2.20
CA VAL A 100 -26.34 25.30 -3.47
C VAL A 100 -26.75 24.26 -4.53
N LEU A 101 -26.00 23.16 -4.67
CA LEU A 101 -26.36 22.07 -5.59
C LEU A 101 -27.65 21.33 -5.22
N SER A 102 -28.05 21.36 -3.95
CA SER A 102 -29.30 20.77 -3.48
C SER A 102 -30.52 21.67 -3.74
N THR A 103 -30.35 23.00 -3.66
CA THR A 103 -31.47 23.95 -3.73
C THR A 103 -31.72 24.52 -5.13
N LEU A 104 -30.72 24.58 -6.01
CA LEU A 104 -30.88 25.15 -7.35
C LEU A 104 -31.58 24.23 -8.37
N PRO A 105 -31.21 22.94 -8.52
CA PRO A 105 -31.86 22.07 -9.48
C PRO A 105 -33.19 21.55 -8.92
N ALA A 106 -34.26 21.67 -9.69
CA ALA A 106 -35.54 21.05 -9.37
C ALA A 106 -35.43 19.53 -9.64
N PHE A 107 -35.17 18.74 -8.60
CA PHE A 107 -35.26 17.29 -8.66
C PHE A 107 -36.69 16.86 -8.34
N PRO A 108 -37.51 16.49 -9.34
CA PRO A 108 -38.87 16.04 -9.07
C PRO A 108 -38.81 14.75 -8.25
N LEU A 109 -39.57 14.70 -7.15
CA LEU A 109 -39.78 13.46 -6.42
C LEU A 109 -40.51 12.47 -7.35
N ARG A 110 -40.06 11.22 -7.35
CA ARG A 110 -40.74 10.14 -8.07
C ARG A 110 -42.07 9.80 -7.39
N GLU A 111 -42.93 9.10 -8.14
CA GLU A 111 -44.17 8.55 -7.61
C GLU A 111 -43.93 7.59 -6.44
N LEU A 112 -44.95 7.41 -5.60
CA LEU A 112 -44.90 6.46 -4.49
C LEU A 112 -44.60 5.05 -5.01
N ALA A 113 -43.73 4.33 -4.28
CA ALA A 113 -43.28 3.01 -4.69
C ALA A 113 -44.45 2.03 -4.85
N ASN A 114 -44.54 1.41 -6.04
CA ASN A 114 -45.52 0.37 -6.35
C ASN A 114 -44.79 -0.97 -6.57
N PRO A 115 -44.95 -1.97 -5.67
CA PRO A 115 -44.29 -3.27 -5.82
C PRO A 115 -44.68 -4.04 -7.10
N ASN A 116 -45.83 -3.73 -7.70
CA ASN A 116 -46.32 -4.38 -8.92
C ASN A 116 -45.79 -3.73 -10.21
N GLN A 117 -45.04 -2.64 -10.12
CA GLN A 117 -44.52 -1.91 -11.28
C GLN A 117 -43.03 -1.63 -11.11
N THR A 118 -42.21 -2.23 -11.97
CA THR A 118 -40.77 -1.94 -12.02
C THR A 118 -40.53 -0.72 -12.91
N PRO A 119 -39.88 0.35 -12.41
CA PRO A 119 -39.56 1.52 -13.21
C PRO A 119 -38.71 1.16 -14.43
N ASN A 120 -39.01 1.73 -15.59
CA ASN A 120 -38.23 1.56 -16.80
C ASN A 120 -37.86 2.94 -17.35
N PRO A 121 -36.58 3.35 -17.33
CA PRO A 121 -35.38 2.56 -17.08
C PRO A 121 -35.01 2.43 -15.59
N SER A 122 -34.70 1.21 -15.15
CA SER A 122 -34.14 0.95 -13.81
C SER A 122 -32.63 1.20 -13.79
N LYS A 123 -32.21 2.46 -13.71
CA LYS A 123 -30.79 2.85 -13.53
C LYS A 123 -30.44 2.92 -12.03
N ALA A 124 -29.30 2.36 -11.69
CA ALA A 124 -28.71 2.48 -10.36
C ALA A 124 -28.11 3.89 -10.16
N PRO A 125 -27.88 4.31 -8.91
CA PRO A 125 -27.15 5.55 -8.62
C PRO A 125 -25.78 5.57 -9.31
N TRP A 126 -25.30 6.75 -9.70
CA TRP A 126 -24.10 6.93 -10.53
C TRP A 126 -22.84 6.19 -10.03
N TYR A 127 -22.65 6.07 -8.71
CA TYR A 127 -21.52 5.37 -8.09
C TYR A 127 -21.61 3.84 -8.22
N PHE A 128 -22.79 3.28 -8.48
CA PHE A 128 -22.99 1.86 -8.81
C PHE A 128 -23.27 1.61 -10.30
N LEU A 129 -23.34 2.67 -11.08
CA LEU A 129 -23.79 2.57 -12.47
C LEU A 129 -22.77 1.82 -13.33
N GLY A 130 -21.47 2.06 -13.12
CA GLY A 130 -20.42 1.26 -13.76
C GLY A 130 -20.48 -0.24 -13.39
N LEU A 131 -20.89 -0.56 -12.17
CA LEU A 131 -21.10 -1.95 -11.74
C LEU A 131 -22.34 -2.57 -12.42
N GLN A 132 -23.41 -1.80 -12.55
CA GLN A 132 -24.61 -2.23 -13.28
C GLN A 132 -24.31 -2.49 -14.76
N GLU A 133 -23.47 -1.66 -15.37
CA GLU A 133 -22.99 -1.87 -16.73
C GLU A 133 -22.21 -3.19 -16.86
N LEU A 134 -21.34 -3.48 -15.89
CA LEU A 134 -20.59 -4.74 -15.82
C LEU A 134 -21.50 -5.97 -15.67
N LEU A 135 -22.57 -5.85 -14.87
CA LEU A 135 -23.57 -6.90 -14.64
C LEU A 135 -24.33 -7.31 -15.92
N ARG A 136 -24.35 -6.46 -16.95
CA ARG A 136 -24.95 -6.82 -18.25
C ARG A 136 -24.09 -7.80 -19.04
N TYR A 137 -22.76 -7.74 -18.88
CA TYR A 137 -21.82 -8.51 -19.68
C TYR A 137 -21.38 -9.81 -19.02
N PHE A 138 -21.39 -9.85 -17.69
CA PHE A 138 -20.93 -11.01 -16.91
C PHE A 138 -22.07 -11.67 -16.14
N HIS A 139 -21.85 -12.93 -15.76
CA HIS A 139 -22.77 -13.64 -14.88
C HIS A 139 -22.94 -12.86 -13.55
N PRO A 140 -24.17 -12.71 -13.01
CA PRO A 140 -24.43 -11.87 -11.84
C PRO A 140 -23.55 -12.17 -10.62
N MET A 141 -23.22 -13.43 -10.36
CA MET A 141 -22.32 -13.81 -9.27
C MET A 141 -20.91 -13.25 -9.45
N ILE A 142 -20.40 -13.21 -10.68
CA ILE A 142 -19.04 -12.77 -10.98
C ILE A 142 -18.99 -11.24 -10.91
N ALA A 143 -19.88 -10.55 -11.63
CA ALA A 143 -19.88 -9.09 -11.66
C ALA A 143 -20.35 -8.45 -10.36
N GLY A 144 -21.38 -9.01 -9.70
CA GLY A 144 -21.96 -8.41 -8.50
C GLY A 144 -21.23 -8.76 -7.20
N VAL A 145 -20.72 -9.98 -7.08
CA VAL A 145 -20.16 -10.49 -5.81
C VAL A 145 -18.64 -10.68 -5.91
N THR A 146 -18.16 -11.44 -6.89
CA THR A 146 -16.73 -11.78 -6.98
C THR A 146 -15.87 -10.55 -7.29
N ILE A 147 -16.21 -9.75 -8.30
CA ILE A 147 -15.38 -8.61 -8.70
C ILE A 147 -15.35 -7.52 -7.60
N PRO A 148 -16.48 -7.03 -7.06
CA PRO A 148 -16.43 -5.99 -6.04
C PRO A 148 -15.99 -6.53 -4.67
N GLY A 149 -16.52 -7.70 -4.28
CA GLY A 149 -16.34 -8.27 -2.94
C GLY A 149 -15.02 -9.02 -2.76
N ILE A 150 -14.60 -9.83 -3.73
CA ILE A 150 -13.35 -10.61 -3.61
C ILE A 150 -12.21 -9.82 -4.23
N VAL A 151 -12.29 -9.46 -5.51
CA VAL A 151 -11.17 -8.80 -6.21
C VAL A 151 -11.00 -7.35 -5.76
N GLY A 152 -12.09 -6.60 -5.59
CA GLY A 152 -12.07 -5.21 -5.14
C GLY A 152 -11.64 -5.10 -3.68
N LEU A 153 -12.44 -5.61 -2.76
CA LEU A 153 -12.17 -5.46 -1.32
C LEU A 153 -10.92 -6.21 -0.86
N LEU A 154 -10.79 -7.52 -1.15
CA LEU A 154 -9.59 -8.25 -0.72
C LEU A 154 -8.35 -7.82 -1.52
N GLY A 155 -8.52 -7.45 -2.79
CA GLY A 155 -7.44 -6.81 -3.56
C GLY A 155 -6.94 -5.56 -2.86
N LEU A 156 -7.83 -4.63 -2.49
CA LEU A 156 -7.46 -3.41 -1.76
C LEU A 156 -6.81 -3.71 -0.40
N MET A 157 -7.32 -4.68 0.35
CA MET A 157 -6.71 -5.11 1.62
C MET A 157 -5.32 -5.73 1.43
N THR A 158 -5.07 -6.36 0.28
CA THR A 158 -3.78 -7.01 -0.03
C THR A 158 -2.76 -6.05 -0.66
N ILE A 159 -3.16 -4.86 -1.14
CA ILE A 159 -2.25 -3.83 -1.68
C ILE A 159 -1.02 -3.58 -0.79
N PRO A 160 -1.13 -3.31 0.53
CA PRO A 160 0.05 -3.02 1.35
C PRO A 160 1.03 -4.20 1.45
N TYR A 161 0.58 -5.43 1.19
CA TYR A 161 1.42 -6.63 1.24
C TYR A 161 2.02 -6.98 -0.13
N LEU A 162 1.32 -6.63 -1.21
CA LEU A 162 1.74 -6.91 -2.59
C LEU A 162 2.71 -5.84 -3.11
N ASP A 163 2.50 -4.58 -2.76
CA ASP A 163 3.37 -3.48 -3.16
C ASP A 163 4.55 -3.30 -2.19
N LYS A 164 5.63 -4.03 -2.45
CA LYS A 164 6.88 -4.02 -1.67
C LYS A 164 7.86 -2.92 -2.09
N ASN A 165 7.42 -1.91 -2.85
CA ASN A 165 8.34 -0.90 -3.35
C ASN A 165 8.88 -0.02 -2.20
N PRO A 166 10.21 0.08 -2.00
CA PRO A 166 10.79 0.87 -0.90
C PRO A 166 10.66 2.38 -1.10
N SER A 167 10.30 2.85 -2.30
CA SER A 167 10.13 4.27 -2.60
C SER A 167 8.65 4.66 -2.74
N VAL A 168 8.25 5.72 -2.03
CA VAL A 168 6.90 6.30 -2.12
C VAL A 168 6.79 7.30 -3.29
N LYS A 169 7.91 7.67 -3.91
CA LYS A 169 7.92 8.67 -4.99
C LYS A 169 7.12 8.16 -6.20
N PRO A 170 6.19 8.97 -6.77
CA PRO A 170 5.39 8.57 -7.93
C PRO A 170 6.24 8.12 -9.13
N GLU A 171 7.38 8.78 -9.35
CA GLU A 171 8.33 8.49 -10.43
C GLU A 171 8.85 7.05 -10.43
N ASN A 172 8.94 6.44 -9.24
CA ASN A 172 9.46 5.09 -9.03
C ASN A 172 8.34 4.03 -9.02
N ARG A 173 7.07 4.44 -9.20
CA ARG A 173 5.88 3.57 -9.16
C ARG A 173 5.08 3.62 -10.46
N ARG A 174 5.75 3.86 -11.59
CA ARG A 174 5.09 4.02 -12.90
C ARG A 174 4.14 2.87 -13.24
N LEU A 175 4.54 1.62 -12.99
CA LEU A 175 3.70 0.44 -13.20
C LEU A 175 2.39 0.51 -12.39
N ALA A 176 2.50 0.70 -11.07
CA ALA A 176 1.33 0.74 -10.18
C ALA A 176 0.39 1.90 -10.54
N ILE A 177 0.96 3.07 -10.88
CA ILE A 177 0.19 4.23 -11.33
C ILE A 177 -0.50 3.91 -12.66
N THR A 178 0.19 3.32 -13.63
CA THR A 178 -0.40 2.94 -14.92
C THR A 178 -1.56 1.95 -14.73
N ILE A 179 -1.41 0.91 -13.90
CA ILE A 179 -2.50 -0.03 -13.59
C ILE A 179 -3.69 0.70 -12.95
N MET A 180 -3.42 1.55 -11.95
CA MET A 180 -4.48 2.32 -11.29
C MET A 180 -5.19 3.27 -12.27
N THR A 181 -4.44 3.92 -13.16
CA THR A 181 -5.03 4.79 -14.19
C THR A 181 -5.89 4.02 -15.16
N PHE A 182 -5.45 2.84 -15.63
CA PHE A 182 -6.28 1.98 -16.49
C PHE A 182 -7.55 1.51 -15.76
N PHE A 183 -7.46 1.18 -14.48
CA PHE A 183 -8.62 0.82 -13.66
C PHE A 183 -9.61 1.98 -13.53
N LEU A 184 -9.14 3.20 -13.21
CA LEU A 184 -9.99 4.39 -13.11
C LEU A 184 -10.61 4.77 -14.46
N LEU A 185 -9.84 4.68 -15.54
CA LEU A 185 -10.33 4.95 -16.89
C LEU A 185 -11.40 3.93 -17.30
N GLY A 186 -11.17 2.65 -17.05
CA GLY A 186 -12.16 1.60 -17.30
C GLY A 186 -13.45 1.83 -16.50
N SER A 187 -13.33 2.10 -15.20
CA SER A 187 -14.47 2.41 -14.33
C SER A 187 -15.25 3.65 -14.81
N ALA A 188 -14.54 4.72 -15.21
CA ALA A 188 -15.16 5.92 -15.76
C ALA A 188 -15.89 5.63 -17.08
N VAL A 189 -15.27 4.88 -18.00
CA VAL A 189 -15.89 4.47 -19.27
C VAL A 189 -17.17 3.67 -19.01
N LEU A 190 -17.14 2.67 -18.13
CA LEU A 190 -18.33 1.88 -17.78
C LEU A 190 -19.44 2.77 -17.20
N THR A 191 -19.08 3.72 -16.32
CA THR A 191 -20.03 4.65 -15.71
C THR A 191 -20.64 5.60 -16.76
N ILE A 192 -19.86 6.12 -17.69
CA ILE A 192 -20.32 6.97 -18.79
C ILE A 192 -21.22 6.18 -19.75
N CYS A 193 -20.80 4.98 -20.15
CA CYS A 193 -21.57 4.07 -21.00
C CYS A 193 -22.95 3.79 -20.41
N GLY A 194 -22.99 3.38 -19.13
CA GLY A 194 -24.25 3.11 -18.48
C GLY A 194 -25.11 4.37 -18.29
N SER A 195 -24.51 5.55 -18.10
CA SER A 195 -25.24 6.79 -17.81
C SER A 195 -26.00 7.27 -19.05
N PHE A 196 -25.31 7.35 -20.18
CA PHE A 196 -25.81 8.01 -21.38
C PHE A 196 -26.32 7.04 -22.46
N PHE A 197 -25.71 5.86 -22.62
CA PHE A 197 -26.01 4.95 -23.73
C PHE A 197 -27.02 3.85 -23.37
N ARG A 198 -27.59 3.90 -22.16
CA ARG A 198 -28.60 2.94 -21.69
C ARG A 198 -29.99 3.57 -21.65
N GLY A 199 -30.92 2.94 -22.36
CA GLY A 199 -32.31 3.35 -22.51
C GLY A 199 -33.30 2.32 -21.92
N PRO A 200 -34.54 2.27 -22.41
CA PRO A 200 -35.57 1.36 -21.94
C PRO A 200 -35.12 -0.11 -21.94
N GLY A 201 -35.38 -0.83 -20.84
CA GLY A 201 -34.93 -2.20 -20.61
C GLY A 201 -33.42 -2.33 -20.40
N PHE A 202 -32.72 -1.22 -20.12
CA PHE A 202 -31.26 -1.15 -20.06
C PHE A 202 -30.59 -1.59 -21.38
N ASN A 203 -31.28 -1.40 -22.51
CA ASN A 203 -30.74 -1.69 -23.83
C ASN A 203 -29.85 -0.55 -24.31
N TRP A 204 -28.96 -0.87 -25.25
CA TRP A 204 -28.11 0.11 -25.89
C TRP A 204 -28.94 1.03 -26.79
N ILE A 205 -28.73 2.34 -26.65
CA ILE A 205 -29.38 3.37 -27.45
C ILE A 205 -28.35 4.40 -27.91
N TRP A 206 -28.69 5.13 -28.97
CA TRP A 206 -27.88 6.25 -29.41
C TRP A 206 -28.54 7.56 -28.94
N PRO A 207 -27.90 8.34 -28.04
CA PRO A 207 -28.51 9.52 -27.44
C PRO A 207 -29.03 10.57 -28.43
N TRP A 208 -28.39 10.66 -29.59
CA TRP A 208 -28.74 11.60 -30.67
C TRP A 208 -29.84 11.09 -31.62
N VAL A 209 -30.28 9.83 -31.48
CA VAL A 209 -31.40 9.26 -32.25
C VAL A 209 -32.59 9.03 -31.35
N ASP A 210 -32.38 8.37 -30.21
CA ASP A 210 -33.44 7.87 -29.33
C ASP A 210 -33.74 8.81 -28.14
N GLY A 211 -32.92 9.85 -27.96
CA GLY A 211 -33.00 10.79 -26.83
C GLY A 211 -32.20 10.36 -25.60
N LEU A 212 -32.20 11.22 -24.58
CA LEU A 212 -31.49 11.00 -23.31
C LEU A 212 -32.45 10.48 -22.23
N PHE A 213 -32.13 9.33 -21.64
CA PHE A 213 -32.89 8.70 -20.55
C PHE A 213 -32.16 8.84 -19.22
N PHE A 214 -31.54 9.99 -18.98
CA PHE A 214 -30.76 10.25 -17.78
C PHE A 214 -31.67 10.82 -16.69
N GLU A 215 -31.95 9.99 -15.69
CA GLU A 215 -32.74 10.33 -14.52
C GLU A 215 -31.78 10.34 -13.31
N LEU A 216 -31.66 11.49 -12.65
CA LEU A 216 -30.82 11.69 -11.45
C LEU A 216 -31.59 11.35 -10.17
#